data_AF-A0A1I8EK97-F1
#
_entry.id   AF-A0A1I8EK97-F1
#
_cell.length_a   1.000
_cell.length_b   1.000
_cell.length_c   1.000
_cell.angle_alpha   90.00
_cell.angle_beta   90.00
_cell.angle_gamma   90.00
#
_symmetry.space_group_name_H-M   'P 1'
#
loop_
_entity.id
_entity.type
_entity.pdbx_description
1 polymer ?
#
loop_
_entity_poly.entity_id
_entity_poly.type
_entity_poly.pdbx_seq_one_letter_code
_entity_poly.pdbx_strand_id
1 'polypeptide(L)'
;MIRPFYAFACRHFFHKDCLESELKSHWTLQEQEKYSCLVEREKILEKQLEKSKSSNWAQKKINEIRRFLNNNRASRVIEFQEELEHIRNEINDTIAGDCIFCGIVMINSIDKPFFEEDEYEKEIATW
;
A
#
# COMPACT_ATOMS: atom_id res chain seq x y z
N MET A 1 6.44 -18.64 5.05
CA MET A 1 6.14 -17.20 4.88
C MET A 1 4.75 -17.09 4.31
N ILE A 2 3.87 -16.31 4.94
CA ILE A 2 2.51 -16.09 4.45
C ILE A 2 2.58 -14.90 3.48
N ARG A 3 2.22 -15.12 2.22
CA ARG A 3 2.14 -14.05 1.21
C ARG A 3 0.79 -13.35 1.36
N PRO A 4 0.75 -12.03 1.64
CA PRO A 4 -0.50 -11.32 1.80
C PRO A 4 -1.29 -11.26 0.48
N PHE A 5 -2.61 -11.26 0.59
CA PHE A 5 -3.52 -11.20 -0.54
C PHE A 5 -4.72 -10.32 -0.20
N TYR A 6 -5.35 -9.76 -1.23
CA TYR A 6 -6.61 -9.04 -1.15
C TYR A 6 -7.76 -9.95 -1.58
N ALA A 7 -8.88 -9.85 -0.88
CA ALA A 7 -10.11 -10.57 -1.16
C ALA A 7 -11.23 -9.55 -1.41
N PHE A 8 -11.76 -9.52 -2.63
CA PHE A 8 -12.80 -8.58 -3.02
C PHE A 8 -14.20 -9.18 -2.84
N ALA A 9 -15.21 -8.34 -2.64
CA ALA A 9 -16.61 -8.76 -2.53
C ALA A 9 -17.14 -9.48 -3.78
N CYS A 10 -16.55 -9.20 -4.95
CA CYS A 10 -16.82 -9.90 -6.21
C CYS A 10 -16.20 -11.31 -6.29
N ARG A 11 -15.56 -11.80 -5.21
CA ARG A 11 -14.90 -13.11 -5.09
C ARG A 11 -13.61 -13.28 -5.91
N HIS A 12 -12.99 -12.18 -6.34
CA HIS A 12 -11.64 -12.21 -6.87
C HIS A 12 -10.60 -12.07 -5.77
N PHE A 13 -9.48 -12.78 -5.94
CA PHE A 13 -8.38 -12.82 -4.98
C PHE A 13 -7.07 -12.57 -5.70
N PHE A 14 -6.23 -11.72 -5.10
CA PHE A 14 -4.95 -11.36 -5.71
C PHE A 14 -3.87 -11.29 -4.65
N HIS A 15 -2.68 -11.78 -4.96
CA HIS A 15 -1.51 -11.46 -4.13
C HIS A 15 -1.27 -9.95 -4.16
N LYS A 16 -0.86 -9.38 -3.01
CA LYS A 16 -0.61 -7.94 -2.88
C LYS A 16 0.33 -7.41 -3.96
N ASP A 17 1.45 -8.07 -4.19
CA ASP A 17 2.47 -7.67 -5.16
C ASP A 17 2.03 -7.85 -6.63
N CYS A 18 1.27 -8.90 -6.94
CA CYS A 18 0.69 -9.05 -8.28
C CYS A 18 -0.33 -7.94 -8.58
N LEU A 19 -1.20 -7.64 -7.61
CA LEU A 19 -2.21 -6.58 -7.75
C LEU A 19 -1.57 -5.20 -7.89
N GLU A 20 -0.56 -4.90 -7.08
CA GLU A 20 0.19 -3.64 -7.17
C GLU A 20 0.87 -3.45 -8.53
N SER A 21 1.46 -4.51 -9.08
CA SER A 21 2.13 -4.45 -10.37
C SER A 21 1.16 -4.10 -11.49
N GLU A 22 -0.01 -4.75 -11.50
CA GLU A 22 -1.03 -4.53 -12.52
C GLU A 22 -1.62 -3.13 -12.42
N LEU A 23 -2.00 -2.69 -11.21
CA LEU A 23 -2.61 -1.38 -10.99
C LEU A 23 -1.71 -0.21 -11.35
N LYS A 24 -0.40 -0.30 -11.08
CA LYS A 24 0.56 0.76 -11.41
C LYS A 24 0.57 1.12 -12.89
N SER A 25 0.23 0.18 -13.78
CA SER A 25 0.14 0.45 -15.22
C SER A 25 -1.06 1.33 -15.60
N HIS A 26 -2.10 1.34 -14.76
CA HIS A 26 -3.34 2.09 -14.98
C HIS A 26 -3.41 3.41 -14.18
N TRP A 27 -2.54 3.58 -13.19
CA TRP A 27 -2.48 4.80 -12.39
C TRP A 27 -1.90 5.99 -13.15
N THR A 28 -2.46 7.16 -12.90
CA THR A 28 -1.89 8.45 -13.27
C THR A 28 -0.57 8.69 -12.53
N LEU A 29 0.26 9.60 -13.06
CA LEU A 29 1.51 10.00 -12.40
C LEU A 29 1.28 10.48 -10.96
N GLN A 30 0.21 11.23 -10.72
CA GLN A 30 -0.14 11.73 -9.40
C GLN A 30 -0.47 10.60 -8.40
N GLU A 31 -1.18 9.57 -8.84
CA GLU A 31 -1.51 8.40 -8.01
C GLU A 31 -0.26 7.57 -7.70
N GLN A 32 0.63 7.37 -8.69
CA GLN A 32 1.90 6.67 -8.49
C GLN A 32 2.83 7.40 -7.50
N GLU A 33 2.91 8.73 -7.59
CA GLU A 33 3.68 9.56 -6.66
C GLU A 33 3.09 9.48 -5.25
N LYS A 34 1.77 9.65 -5.10
CA LYS A 34 1.08 9.52 -3.81
C LYS A 34 1.35 8.17 -3.17
N TYR A 35 1.20 7.09 -3.93
CA TYR A 35 1.47 5.73 -3.47
C TYR A 35 2.92 5.57 -2.99
N SER A 36 3.88 6.06 -3.78
CA SER A 36 5.30 5.99 -3.45
C SER A 36 5.63 6.75 -2.16
N CYS A 37 5.04 7.93 -1.97
CA CYS A 37 5.16 8.70 -0.73
C CYS A 37 4.60 7.95 0.49
N LEU A 38 3.44 7.30 0.37
CA LEU A 38 2.84 6.52 1.45
C LEU A 38 3.71 5.32 1.84
N VAL A 39 4.21 4.56 0.84
CA VAL A 39 5.09 3.40 1.07
C VAL A 39 6.40 3.81 1.72
N GLU A 40 7.00 4.94 1.32
CA GLU A 40 8.22 5.42 1.97
C GLU A 40 7.96 5.85 3.41
N ARG A 41 6.83 6.52 3.67
CA ARG A 41 6.42 6.94 5.01
C ARG A 41 6.18 5.74 5.93
N GLU A 42 5.53 4.67 5.43
CA GLU A 42 5.36 3.41 6.15
C GLU A 42 6.72 2.85 6.60
N LYS A 43 7.68 2.70 5.67
CA LYS A 43 9.02 2.18 5.96
C LYS A 43 9.77 3.00 7.00
N ILE A 44 9.64 4.32 6.96
CA ILE A 44 10.30 5.21 7.93
C ILE A 44 9.72 4.98 9.33
N LEU A 45 8.39 4.94 9.47
CA LEU A 45 7.74 4.72 10.76
C LEU A 45 8.02 3.33 11.34
N GLU A 46 8.04 2.28 10.51
CA GLU A 46 8.42 0.94 10.95
C GLU A 46 9.84 0.91 11.54
N LYS A 47 10.81 1.53 10.85
CA LYS A 47 12.19 1.65 11.35
C LYS A 47 12.27 2.45 12.65
N GLN A 48 11.45 3.50 12.83
CA GLN A 48 11.40 4.27 14.06
C GLN A 48 10.82 3.45 15.23
N LEU A 49 9.81 2.62 14.94
CA LEU A 49 9.20 1.73 15.92
C LEU A 49 10.17 0.61 16.36
N GLU A 50 10.93 0.03 15.42
CA GLU A 50 11.95 -0.98 15.72
C GLU A 50 13.09 -0.43 16.59
N LYS A 51 13.60 0.77 16.27
CA LYS A 51 14.61 1.47 17.08
C LYS A 51 14.11 1.73 18.50
N SER A 52 12.82 2.01 18.65
CA SER A 52 12.18 2.23 19.96
C SER A 52 12.08 0.94 20.79
N LYS A 53 11.93 -0.23 20.14
CA LYS A 53 11.87 -1.56 20.76
C LYS A 53 13.24 -2.13 21.13
N SER A 54 14.29 -1.85 20.35
CA SER A 54 15.65 -2.42 20.51
C SER A 54 16.46 -1.88 21.71
N SER A 55 15.96 -0.86 22.42
CA SER A 55 16.61 -0.24 23.59
C SER A 55 16.56 -1.11 24.88
N ASN A 56 16.55 -2.45 24.78
CA ASN A 56 16.19 -3.36 25.86
C ASN A 56 17.24 -4.41 26.27
N TRP A 57 18.52 -4.30 25.87
CA TRP A 57 19.56 -5.25 26.35
C TRP A 57 20.32 -4.79 27.62
N ALA A 58 20.19 -3.53 28.06
CA ALA A 58 20.99 -2.99 29.18
C ALA A 58 20.21 -2.51 30.44
N GLN A 59 18.87 -2.58 30.48
CA GLN A 59 18.09 -1.83 31.49
C GLN A 59 17.16 -2.66 32.40
N LYS A 60 17.53 -3.90 32.77
CA LYS A 60 16.65 -4.75 33.60
C LYS A 60 16.57 -4.33 35.09
N LYS A 61 17.45 -3.43 35.58
CA LYS A 61 17.54 -3.05 37.01
C LYS A 61 16.99 -1.65 37.35
N ILE A 62 16.55 -0.86 36.35
CA ILE A 62 16.07 0.55 36.51
C ILE A 62 14.62 0.70 35.99
N ASN A 63 13.78 -0.33 36.14
CA ASN A 63 12.41 -0.32 35.57
C ASN A 63 11.31 0.03 36.58
N GLU A 64 11.59 0.04 37.88
CA GLU A 64 10.58 0.30 38.91
C GLU A 64 10.33 1.79 39.15
N ILE A 65 11.39 2.61 39.19
CA ILE A 65 11.31 4.08 39.30
C ILE A 65 10.91 4.74 37.96
N ARG A 66 11.22 4.09 36.83
CA ARG A 66 11.03 4.67 35.48
C ARG A 66 9.57 4.69 35.03
N ARG A 67 8.68 3.84 35.55
CA ARG A 67 7.26 3.77 35.13
C ARG A 67 6.53 5.11 35.25
N PHE A 68 6.79 5.91 36.29
CA PHE A 68 6.20 7.24 36.45
C PHE A 68 6.73 8.28 35.44
N LEU A 69 7.98 8.16 34.98
CA LEU A 69 8.58 9.02 33.94
C LEU A 69 8.29 8.53 32.50
N ASN A 70 7.69 7.34 32.34
CA ASN A 70 7.54 6.64 31.06
C ASN A 70 6.24 6.96 30.30
N ASN A 71 5.35 7.80 30.85
CA ASN A 71 4.09 8.18 30.18
C ASN A 71 4.35 8.81 28.80
N ASN A 72 5.36 9.68 28.67
CA ASN A 72 5.67 10.33 27.39
C ASN A 72 6.25 9.38 26.33
N ARG A 73 6.99 8.33 26.72
CA ARG A 73 7.56 7.38 25.76
C ARG A 73 6.55 6.34 25.31
N ALA A 74 5.68 5.88 26.21
CA ALA A 74 4.56 5.02 25.86
C ALA A 74 3.57 5.75 24.93
N SER A 75 3.24 7.01 25.23
CA SER A 75 2.36 7.84 24.41
C SER A 75 2.87 7.99 22.98
N ARG A 76 4.17 8.26 22.79
CA ARG A 76 4.75 8.40 21.44
C ARG A 76 4.78 7.11 20.63
N VAL A 77 4.95 5.96 21.29
CA VAL A 77 4.91 4.65 20.61
C VAL A 77 3.50 4.32 20.14
N ILE A 78 2.48 4.69 20.92
CA ILE A 78 1.07 4.53 20.54
C ILE A 78 0.76 5.43 19.34
N GLU A 79 1.14 6.70 19.39
CA GLU A 79 0.95 7.66 18.29
C GLU A 79 1.58 7.16 16.97
N PHE A 80 2.82 6.65 17.00
CA PHE A 80 3.44 6.07 15.80
C PHE A 80 2.75 4.80 15.29
N GLN A 81 2.12 4.01 16.16
CA GLN A 81 1.36 2.83 15.75
C GLN A 81 0.05 3.23 15.07
N GLU A 82 -0.66 4.21 15.62
CA GLU A 82 -1.88 4.77 15.03
C GLU A 82 -1.59 5.40 13.66
N GLU A 83 -0.50 6.16 13.55
CA GLU A 83 -0.08 6.76 12.28
C GLU A 83 0.29 5.70 11.23
N LEU A 84 0.98 4.64 11.66
CA LEU A 84 1.33 3.51 10.78
C LEU A 84 0.07 2.77 10.29
N GLU A 85 -0.90 2.54 11.17
CA GLU A 85 -2.18 1.93 10.81
C GLU A 85 -2.96 2.79 9.82
N HIS A 86 -3.01 4.11 10.04
CA HIS A 86 -3.63 5.06 9.12
C HIS A 86 -3.02 4.98 7.72
N ILE A 87 -1.69 5.01 7.62
CA ILE A 87 -0.98 4.92 6.33
C ILE A 87 -1.25 3.58 5.64
N ARG A 88 -1.26 2.48 6.40
CA ARG A 88 -1.58 1.15 5.85
C ARG A 88 -2.99 1.10 5.29
N ASN A 89 -3.95 1.73 5.96
CA ASN A 89 -5.32 1.83 5.47
C ASN A 89 -5.38 2.67 4.19
N GLU A 90 -4.70 3.82 4.12
CA GLU A 90 -4.62 4.61 2.88
C GLU A 90 -3.99 3.84 1.71
N ILE A 91 -2.93 3.07 1.97
CA ILE A 91 -2.30 2.19 0.98
C ILE A 91 -3.31 1.13 0.52
N ASN A 92 -4.03 0.49 1.45
CA ASN A 92 -5.04 -0.50 1.13
C ASN A 92 -6.20 0.09 0.33
N ASP A 93 -6.67 1.29 0.65
CA ASP A 93 -7.75 1.95 -0.10
C ASP A 93 -7.28 2.32 -1.52
N THR A 94 -6.00 2.69 -1.67
CA THR A 94 -5.42 3.01 -2.97
C THR A 94 -5.24 1.76 -3.85
N ILE A 95 -4.82 0.62 -3.28
CA ILE A 95 -4.60 -0.63 -4.02
C ILE A 95 -5.92 -1.40 -4.22
N ALA A 96 -6.73 -1.53 -3.17
CA ALA A 96 -7.83 -2.48 -3.09
C ALA A 96 -9.20 -1.79 -2.98
N GLY A 97 -9.28 -0.51 -3.33
CA GLY A 97 -10.56 0.20 -3.42
C GLY A 97 -11.52 -0.42 -4.44
N ASP A 98 -10.99 -0.90 -5.56
CA ASP A 98 -11.76 -1.54 -6.65
C ASP A 98 -11.06 -2.78 -7.20
N CYS A 99 -11.85 -3.75 -7.65
CA CYS A 99 -11.31 -4.97 -8.28
C CYS A 99 -10.86 -4.70 -9.72
N ILE A 100 -9.65 -5.12 -10.09
CA ILE A 100 -9.13 -4.94 -11.46
C ILE A 100 -9.94 -5.64 -12.56
N PHE A 101 -10.74 -6.65 -12.23
CA PHE A 101 -11.56 -7.40 -13.20
C PHE A 101 -13.07 -7.09 -13.14
N CYS A 102 -13.51 -6.24 -12.22
CA CYS A 102 -14.94 -5.90 -12.09
C CYS A 102 -15.22 -4.43 -11.78
N GLY A 103 -14.19 -3.66 -11.41
CA GLY A 103 -14.29 -2.25 -11.06
C GLY A 103 -13.94 -1.34 -12.22
N ILE A 104 -13.62 -0.09 -11.89
CA ILE A 104 -13.45 0.98 -12.90
C ILE A 104 -12.33 0.70 -13.91
N VAL A 105 -11.24 0.05 -13.48
CA VAL A 105 -10.11 -0.30 -14.35
C VAL A 105 -10.56 -1.20 -15.50
N MET A 106 -11.37 -2.23 -15.22
CA MET A 106 -11.91 -3.13 -16.24
C MET A 106 -12.84 -2.39 -17.17
N ILE A 107 -13.74 -1.56 -16.63
CA ILE A 107 -14.71 -0.80 -17.44
C ILE A 107 -13.98 0.11 -18.43
N ASN A 108 -12.96 0.82 -17.97
CA ASN A 108 -12.16 1.72 -18.81
C ASN A 108 -11.33 0.97 -19.87
N SER A 109 -11.01 -0.31 -19.65
CA SER A 109 -10.29 -1.13 -20.64
C SER A 109 -11.16 -1.61 -21.80
N ILE A 110 -12.49 -1.60 -21.68
CA ILE A 110 -13.41 -2.07 -22.73
C ILE A 110 -13.53 -1.04 -23.86
N ASP A 111 -13.42 0.26 -23.55
CA ASP A 111 -13.49 1.35 -24.54
C ASP A 111 -12.15 1.61 -25.24
N LYS A 112 -11.10 0.85 -24.89
CA LYS A 112 -9.83 0.98 -25.58
C LYS A 112 -9.91 0.23 -26.92
N PRO A 113 -9.79 0.91 -28.08
CA PRO A 113 -9.83 0.24 -29.36
C PRO A 113 -8.70 -0.80 -29.46
N PHE A 114 -8.97 -1.92 -30.12
CA PHE A 114 -8.01 -3.01 -30.30
C PHE A 114 -6.76 -2.59 -31.07
N PHE A 115 -6.88 -1.52 -31.85
CA PHE A 115 -5.84 -0.93 -32.66
C PHE A 115 -5.75 0.56 -32.32
N GLU A 116 -4.53 1.09 -32.29
CA GLU A 116 -4.34 2.54 -32.37
C GLU A 116 -4.76 3.02 -33.79
N GLU A 117 -5.14 4.30 -33.95
CA GLU A 117 -5.73 4.81 -35.22
C GLU A 117 -4.86 4.47 -36.46
N ASP A 118 -3.54 4.56 -36.33
CA ASP A 118 -2.60 4.28 -37.43
C ASP A 118 -2.39 2.78 -37.70
N GLU A 119 -2.70 1.92 -36.74
CA GLU A 119 -2.66 0.47 -36.87
C GLU A 119 -3.98 -0.06 -37.44
N TYR A 120 -5.10 0.57 -37.08
CA TYR A 120 -6.42 0.28 -37.64
C TYR A 120 -6.46 0.51 -39.15
N GLU A 121 -5.90 1.64 -39.62
CA GLU A 121 -5.82 1.94 -41.06
C GLU A 121 -4.96 0.93 -41.83
N LYS A 122 -3.90 0.40 -41.20
CA LYS A 122 -3.06 -0.63 -41.82
C LYS A 122 -3.79 -1.97 -41.90
N GLU A 123 -4.48 -2.35 -40.83
CA GLU A 123 -5.21 -3.62 -40.77
C GLU A 123 -6.45 -3.60 -41.68
N ILE A 124 -7.19 -2.49 -41.79
CA ILE A 124 -8.32 -2.43 -42.72
C ILE A 124 -7.86 -2.49 -44.19
N ALA A 125 -6.63 -2.08 -44.49
CA ALA A 125 -6.05 -2.17 -45.83
C ALA A 125 -5.59 -3.58 -46.22
N THR A 126 -5.51 -4.53 -45.27
CA THR A 126 -5.14 -5.94 -45.54
C THR A 126 -6.33 -6.86 -45.79
N TRP A 127 -7.57 -6.41 -45.54
CA TRP A 127 -8.83 -7.14 -45.76
C TRP A 127 -9.44 -6.81 -47.14
#